data_AF-A0A3D4Y6H3-F1
#
_entry.id   AF-A0A3D4Y6H3-F1
#
_cell.length_a   1.000
_cell.length_b   1.000
_cell.length_c   1.000
_cell.angle_alpha   90.00
_cell.angle_beta   90.00
_cell.angle_gamma   90.00
#
_symmetry.space_group_name_H-M   'P 1'
#
loop_
_entity.id
_entity.type
_entity.pdbx_description
1 polymer ?
#
loop_
_entity_poly.entity_id
_entity_poly.type
_entity_poly.pdbx_seq_one_letter_code
_entity_poly.pdbx_strand_id
1 'polypeptide(L)'
;MVLDFYYFSYQCPLNDNMIRLLNEYRDKIDINLYDISNNHLLAGEMKMFFPTLIVLDKKKRYYSPLRKSFLEQAANGIYPEEKPFLPTISRNFTKGIIEPLSLDKFDIACECCGDKTSENYKKKIEFLKQYELDNYGFIHKNGKGELVGGVEYLPAKVIPYDIPHDDDIAFLTCVYMTDAAYDYKSAPLMELEKYLAGEYKRILAISDEKGVFPNGDLDFFISNGFQDEGVIFEDENYCRLHLVTKKL
;
A
#
# COMPACT_ATOMS: atom_id res chain seq x y z
N MET A 1 -7.34 27.19 -0.72
CA MET A 1 -6.32 26.18 -0.41
C MET A 1 -6.15 25.33 -1.65
N VAL A 2 -4.92 24.94 -1.97
CA VAL A 2 -4.60 24.02 -3.06
C VAL A 2 -4.35 22.63 -2.47
N LEU A 3 -4.98 21.62 -3.03
CA LEU A 3 -4.81 20.21 -2.67
C LEU A 3 -4.29 19.46 -3.88
N ASP A 4 -3.05 18.99 -3.78
CA ASP A 4 -2.44 18.10 -4.76
C ASP A 4 -2.62 16.65 -4.29
N PHE A 5 -3.21 15.81 -5.13
CA PHE A 5 -3.40 14.39 -4.88
C PHE A 5 -2.56 13.56 -5.86
N TYR A 6 -1.51 12.93 -5.35
CA TYR A 6 -0.64 12.03 -6.10
C TYR A 6 -1.07 10.59 -5.83
N TYR A 7 -1.24 9.77 -6.86
CA TYR A 7 -1.74 8.41 -6.70
C TYR A 7 -1.17 7.45 -7.74
N PHE A 8 -0.94 6.20 -7.34
CA PHE A 8 -0.52 5.13 -8.24
C PHE A 8 -1.75 4.41 -8.78
N SER A 9 -2.37 4.99 -9.83
CA SER A 9 -3.60 4.50 -10.49
C SER A 9 -4.57 3.85 -9.49
N TYR A 10 -5.01 2.62 -9.75
CA TYR A 10 -5.87 1.83 -8.87
C TYR A 10 -5.10 0.72 -8.16
N GLN A 11 -3.79 0.91 -7.90
CA GLN A 11 -3.02 -0.04 -7.09
C GLN A 11 -3.64 -0.19 -5.71
N CYS A 12 -4.06 0.90 -5.06
CA CYS A 12 -4.93 0.82 -3.90
C CYS A 12 -6.38 1.05 -4.35
N PRO A 13 -7.33 0.15 -4.03
CA PRO A 13 -8.74 0.36 -4.36
C PRO A 13 -9.33 1.64 -3.74
N LEU A 14 -8.75 2.15 -2.65
CA LEU A 14 -9.14 3.41 -2.02
C LEU A 14 -8.88 4.64 -2.91
N ASN A 15 -7.97 4.56 -3.88
CA ASN A 15 -7.69 5.67 -4.78
C ASN A 15 -8.95 6.11 -5.54
N ASP A 16 -9.81 5.16 -5.91
CA ASP A 16 -11.07 5.50 -6.56
C ASP A 16 -12.05 6.23 -5.62
N ASN A 17 -12.17 5.76 -4.38
CA ASN A 17 -12.98 6.44 -3.35
C ASN A 17 -12.50 7.88 -3.16
N MET A 18 -11.19 8.08 -3.05
CA MET A 18 -10.59 9.39 -2.81
C MET A 18 -10.78 10.33 -4.00
N ILE A 19 -10.60 9.86 -5.24
CA ILE A 19 -10.82 10.66 -6.44
C ILE A 19 -12.29 11.11 -6.55
N ARG A 20 -13.24 10.21 -6.30
CA ARG A 20 -14.68 10.55 -6.31
C ARG A 20 -14.99 11.62 -5.26
N LEU A 21 -14.50 11.43 -4.03
CA LEU A 21 -14.69 12.40 -2.95
C LEU A 21 -14.04 13.76 -3.26
N LEU A 22 -12.84 13.78 -3.85
CA LEU A 22 -12.18 15.01 -4.29
C LEU A 22 -12.99 15.77 -5.33
N ASN A 23 -13.60 15.06 -6.29
CA ASN A 23 -14.45 15.68 -7.31
C ASN A 23 -15.68 16.40 -6.71
N GLU A 24 -16.20 15.94 -5.57
CA GLU A 24 -17.31 16.60 -4.86
C GLU A 24 -16.92 17.95 -4.22
N TYR A 25 -15.61 18.26 -4.11
CA TYR A 25 -15.10 19.46 -3.43
C TYR A 25 -14.35 20.43 -4.36
N ARG A 26 -14.37 20.19 -5.68
CA ARG A 26 -13.68 21.05 -6.67
C ARG A 26 -14.22 22.48 -6.75
N ASP A 27 -15.44 22.71 -6.28
CA ASP A 27 -16.05 24.05 -6.18
C ASP A 27 -15.55 24.84 -4.95
N LYS A 28 -14.88 24.17 -4.00
CA LYS A 28 -14.48 24.74 -2.70
C LYS A 28 -12.96 24.76 -2.49
N ILE A 29 -12.25 23.84 -3.11
CA ILE A 29 -10.80 23.66 -2.98
C ILE A 29 -10.22 23.58 -4.39
N ASP A 30 -9.06 24.21 -4.60
CA ASP A 30 -8.31 24.04 -5.85
C ASP A 30 -7.63 22.66 -5.82
N ILE A 31 -8.11 21.72 -6.63
CA ILE A 31 -7.72 20.30 -6.56
C ILE A 31 -7.00 19.87 -7.84
N ASN A 32 -5.76 19.42 -7.69
CA ASN A 32 -4.96 18.82 -8.75
C ASN A 32 -4.80 17.31 -8.51
N LEU A 33 -4.90 16.53 -9.58
CA LEU A 33 -4.74 15.08 -9.55
C LEU A 33 -3.52 14.71 -10.40
N TYR A 34 -2.63 13.89 -9.85
CA TYR A 34 -1.40 13.44 -10.50
C TYR A 34 -1.29 11.91 -10.41
N ASP A 35 -1.55 11.22 -11.54
CA ASP A 35 -1.29 9.78 -11.63
C ASP A 35 0.21 9.54 -11.86
N ILE A 36 0.86 8.85 -10.93
CA ILE A 36 2.30 8.60 -10.98
C ILE A 36 2.67 7.30 -11.71
N SER A 37 1.70 6.53 -12.21
CA SER A 37 1.93 5.18 -12.75
C SER A 37 3.05 5.09 -13.80
N ASN A 38 3.18 6.12 -14.64
CA ASN A 38 4.22 6.21 -15.67
C ASN A 38 5.16 7.40 -15.45
N ASN A 39 5.24 7.94 -14.24
CA ASN A 39 6.00 9.14 -13.92
C ASN A 39 6.93 8.93 -12.73
N HIS A 40 7.99 8.14 -12.96
CA HIS A 40 9.04 7.87 -11.97
C HIS A 40 9.72 9.15 -11.47
N LEU A 41 9.88 10.15 -12.34
CA LEU A 41 10.46 11.44 -11.97
C LEU A 41 9.62 12.12 -10.89
N LEU A 42 8.30 12.23 -11.11
CA LEU A 42 7.40 12.84 -10.13
C LEU A 42 7.32 12.02 -8.84
N ALA A 43 7.28 10.69 -8.93
CA ALA A 43 7.30 9.83 -7.75
C ALA A 43 8.59 10.03 -6.91
N GLY A 44 9.75 10.16 -7.57
CA GLY A 44 11.04 10.45 -6.94
C GLY A 44 11.14 11.85 -6.36
N GLU A 45 10.67 12.87 -7.09
CA GLU A 45 10.58 14.27 -6.62
C GLU A 45 9.72 14.38 -5.36
N MET A 46 8.58 13.68 -5.36
CA MET A 46 7.66 13.64 -4.24
C MET A 46 8.09 12.67 -3.14
N LYS A 47 9.17 11.89 -3.33
CA LYS A 47 9.63 10.82 -2.43
C LYS A 47 8.46 9.94 -1.98
N MET A 48 7.70 9.48 -2.96
CA MET A 48 6.50 8.67 -2.76
C MET A 48 6.86 7.18 -2.84
N PHE A 49 6.43 6.43 -1.84
CA PHE A 49 6.76 5.01 -1.65
C PHE A 49 5.53 4.16 -1.29
N PHE A 50 4.34 4.68 -1.61
CA PHE A 50 3.04 4.20 -1.18
C PHE A 50 1.96 4.72 -2.13
N PRO A 51 0.76 4.10 -2.20
CA PRO A 51 -0.18 4.31 -3.32
C PRO A 51 -0.82 5.68 -3.45
N THR A 52 -0.81 6.50 -2.40
CA THR A 52 -1.46 7.82 -2.39
C THR A 52 -0.74 8.78 -1.47
N LEU A 53 -0.55 10.01 -1.93
CA LEU A 53 -0.06 11.14 -1.14
C LEU A 53 -0.96 12.37 -1.38
N ILE A 54 -1.38 13.02 -0.29
CA ILE A 54 -2.08 14.31 -0.35
C ILE A 54 -1.10 15.40 0.12
N VAL A 55 -1.05 16.52 -0.59
CA VAL A 55 -0.25 17.69 -0.21
C VAL A 55 -1.10 18.94 -0.24
N LEU A 56 -1.21 19.64 0.90
CA LEU A 56 -1.88 20.93 0.99
C LEU A 56 -0.89 22.08 0.83
N ASP A 57 -1.20 22.99 -0.09
CA ASP A 57 -0.44 24.20 -0.46
C ASP A 57 1.07 23.96 -0.67
N LYS A 58 1.43 22.77 -1.17
CA LYS A 58 2.83 22.32 -1.34
C LYS A 58 3.67 22.33 -0.05
N LYS A 59 3.01 22.35 1.12
CA LYS A 59 3.64 22.51 2.43
C LYS A 59 3.47 21.29 3.31
N LYS A 60 2.24 20.78 3.44
CA LYS A 60 1.92 19.74 4.42
C LYS A 60 1.45 18.47 3.74
N ARG A 61 2.12 17.37 4.07
CA ARG A 61 1.85 16.02 3.56
C ARG A 61 0.85 15.30 4.45
N TYR A 62 0.03 14.47 3.83
CA TYR A 62 -0.95 13.64 4.49
C TYR A 62 -0.95 12.25 3.85
N TYR A 63 -0.97 11.23 4.70
CA TYR A 63 -0.73 9.83 4.33
C TYR A 63 -1.98 8.98 4.54
N SER A 64 -2.85 9.38 5.47
CA SER A 64 -4.12 8.69 5.72
C SER A 64 -5.08 8.80 4.52
N PRO A 65 -5.91 7.77 4.28
CA PRO A 65 -6.99 7.86 3.32
C PRO A 65 -7.90 9.07 3.58
N LEU A 66 -8.28 9.76 2.50
CA LEU A 66 -9.06 10.99 2.56
C LEU A 66 -10.45 10.73 3.17
N ARG A 67 -10.89 11.63 4.05
CA ARG A 67 -12.22 11.62 4.65
C ARG A 67 -12.95 12.93 4.38
N LYS A 68 -14.29 12.90 4.43
CA LYS A 68 -15.12 14.09 4.25
C LYS A 68 -14.75 15.21 5.24
N SER A 69 -14.53 14.86 6.51
CA SER A 69 -14.14 15.81 7.56
C SER A 69 -12.79 16.50 7.31
N PHE A 70 -11.87 15.84 6.59
CA PHE A 70 -10.62 16.46 6.15
C PHE A 70 -10.90 17.58 5.15
N LEU A 71 -11.70 17.28 4.12
CA LEU A 71 -12.01 18.24 3.06
C LEU A 71 -12.87 19.40 3.57
N GLU A 72 -13.76 19.16 4.52
CA GLU A 72 -14.51 20.23 5.18
C GLU A 72 -13.58 21.21 5.91
N GLN A 73 -12.55 20.72 6.60
CA GLN A 73 -11.55 21.58 7.24
C GLN A 73 -10.73 22.35 6.20
N ALA A 74 -10.21 21.66 5.17
CA ALA A 74 -9.42 22.27 4.12
C ALA A 74 -10.20 23.34 3.33
N ALA A 75 -11.48 23.10 3.05
CA ALA A 75 -12.39 24.06 2.42
C ALA A 75 -12.59 25.33 3.27
N ASN A 76 -12.50 25.21 4.58
CA ASN A 76 -12.54 26.34 5.52
C ASN A 76 -11.16 26.96 5.78
N GLY A 77 -10.13 26.59 5.01
CA GLY A 77 -8.77 27.11 5.15
C GLY A 77 -7.98 26.54 6.34
N ILE A 78 -8.48 25.46 6.96
CA ILE A 78 -7.85 24.82 8.13
C ILE A 78 -7.00 23.65 7.63
N TYR A 79 -5.73 23.59 8.07
CA TYR A 79 -4.90 22.40 7.85
C TYR A 79 -5.30 21.30 8.84
N PRO A 80 -5.81 20.15 8.38
CA PRO A 80 -6.14 19.06 9.28
C PRO A 80 -4.92 18.57 10.06
N GLU A 81 -5.17 18.01 11.24
CA GLU A 81 -4.16 17.28 12.00
C GLU A 81 -3.97 15.88 11.39
N GLU A 82 -2.72 15.42 11.35
CA GLU A 82 -2.33 14.10 10.84
C GLU A 82 -1.48 13.44 11.92
N LYS A 83 -1.74 12.17 12.24
CA LYS A 83 -1.00 11.40 13.24
C LYS A 83 -0.67 10.02 12.68
N PRO A 84 0.54 9.49 12.96
CA PRO A 84 0.88 8.14 12.56
C PRO A 84 -0.14 7.13 13.10
N PHE A 85 -0.51 6.16 12.25
CA PHE A 85 -1.35 5.04 12.66
C PHE A 85 -0.49 3.94 13.28
N LEU A 86 -0.55 3.82 14.61
CA LEU A 86 0.25 2.89 15.41
C LEU A 86 -0.66 1.87 16.12
N PRO A 87 -1.26 0.91 15.39
CA PRO A 87 -2.08 -0.13 16.00
C PRO A 87 -1.23 -1.09 16.83
N THR A 88 -1.81 -1.65 17.90
CA THR A 88 -1.22 -2.82 18.56
C THR A 88 -1.32 -4.03 17.64
N ILE A 89 -0.18 -4.63 17.33
CA ILE A 89 -0.07 -5.82 16.47
C ILE A 89 0.59 -6.96 17.24
N SER A 90 0.16 -8.19 16.96
CA SER A 90 0.75 -9.39 17.53
C SER A 90 1.88 -9.94 16.66
N ARG A 91 2.77 -10.71 17.30
CA ARG A 91 3.76 -11.59 16.65
C ARG A 91 3.42 -13.07 16.82
N ASN A 92 2.26 -13.37 17.40
CA ASN A 92 1.80 -14.73 17.58
C ASN A 92 1.36 -15.29 16.22
N PHE A 93 2.24 -16.06 15.59
CA PHE A 93 2.00 -16.66 14.29
C PHE A 93 0.71 -17.48 14.27
N THR A 94 -0.09 -17.31 13.22
CA THR A 94 -1.21 -18.19 12.92
C THR A 94 -1.30 -18.49 11.43
N LYS A 95 -1.87 -19.65 11.11
CA LYS A 95 -2.13 -20.08 9.73
C LYS A 95 -3.49 -20.76 9.65
N GLY A 96 -4.39 -20.13 8.92
CA GLY A 96 -5.65 -20.68 8.45
C GLY A 96 -5.53 -21.14 7.00
N ILE A 97 -6.51 -20.75 6.18
CA ILE A 97 -6.57 -21.10 4.76
C ILE A 97 -5.78 -20.06 3.98
N ILE A 98 -4.73 -20.50 3.27
CA ILE A 98 -3.94 -19.65 2.38
C ILE A 98 -4.29 -19.97 0.93
N GLU A 99 -4.68 -18.96 0.16
CA GLU A 99 -5.08 -19.12 -1.23
C GLU A 99 -4.32 -18.16 -2.16
N PRO A 100 -3.93 -18.59 -3.37
CA PRO A 100 -3.45 -17.69 -4.41
C PRO A 100 -4.48 -16.62 -4.74
N LEU A 101 -4.00 -15.40 -5.00
CA LEU A 101 -4.81 -14.25 -5.36
C LEU A 101 -4.78 -14.03 -6.88
N SER A 102 -5.72 -14.66 -7.56
CA SER A 102 -6.03 -14.45 -8.98
C SER A 102 -7.04 -13.30 -9.16
N LEU A 103 -7.19 -12.81 -10.40
CA LEU A 103 -8.06 -11.66 -10.71
C LEU A 103 -9.52 -11.82 -10.24
N ASP A 104 -10.05 -13.05 -10.27
CA ASP A 104 -11.42 -13.37 -9.86
C ASP A 104 -11.65 -13.29 -8.34
N LYS A 105 -10.58 -13.14 -7.54
CA LYS A 105 -10.64 -13.10 -6.06
C LYS A 105 -10.39 -11.72 -5.47
N PHE A 106 -10.23 -10.68 -6.30
CA PHE A 106 -9.97 -9.33 -5.81
C PHE A 106 -11.17 -8.67 -5.13
N ASP A 107 -12.38 -9.19 -5.36
CA ASP A 107 -13.55 -8.81 -4.57
C ASP A 107 -13.36 -9.15 -3.08
N ILE A 108 -12.71 -10.28 -2.76
CA ILE A 108 -12.36 -10.65 -1.39
C ILE A 108 -11.21 -9.78 -0.89
N ALA A 109 -10.09 -9.69 -1.63
CA ALA A 109 -8.91 -8.93 -1.18
C ALA A 109 -9.23 -7.46 -0.85
N CYS A 110 -10.14 -6.83 -1.60
CA CYS A 110 -10.58 -5.45 -1.35
C CYS A 110 -11.32 -5.24 -0.02
N GLU A 111 -11.69 -6.30 0.71
CA GLU A 111 -12.23 -6.18 2.07
C GLU A 111 -11.23 -5.55 3.04
N CYS A 112 -9.92 -5.63 2.74
CA CYS A 112 -8.87 -4.97 3.52
C CYS A 112 -9.03 -3.44 3.60
N CYS A 113 -9.76 -2.85 2.66
CA CYS A 113 -9.97 -1.40 2.58
C CYS A 113 -11.06 -0.88 3.54
N GLY A 114 -11.88 -1.77 4.13
CA GLY A 114 -12.97 -1.40 5.06
C GLY A 114 -14.19 -0.72 4.42
N ASP A 115 -14.07 -0.15 3.23
CA ASP A 115 -15.13 0.53 2.49
C ASP A 115 -15.16 0.07 1.02
N LYS A 116 -15.29 -1.25 0.86
CA LYS A 116 -15.30 -1.94 -0.43
C LYS A 116 -16.57 -1.57 -1.22
N THR A 117 -16.37 -1.03 -2.42
CA THR A 117 -17.45 -0.88 -3.41
C THR A 117 -17.23 -1.82 -4.61
N SER A 118 -18.29 -2.10 -5.35
CA SER A 118 -18.20 -2.92 -6.57
C SER A 118 -17.35 -2.29 -7.67
N GLU A 119 -17.28 -0.96 -7.69
CA GLU A 119 -16.47 -0.21 -8.65
C GLU A 119 -14.98 -0.29 -8.32
N ASN A 120 -14.61 -0.19 -7.03
CA ASN A 120 -13.21 -0.17 -6.61
C ASN A 120 -12.47 -1.45 -7.00
N TYR A 121 -13.05 -2.63 -6.72
CA TYR A 121 -12.38 -3.89 -7.04
C TYR A 121 -12.34 -4.14 -8.55
N LYS A 122 -13.31 -3.65 -9.33
CA LYS A 122 -13.29 -3.74 -10.79
C LYS A 122 -12.15 -2.92 -11.37
N LYS A 123 -11.95 -1.69 -10.90
CA LYS A 123 -10.85 -0.82 -11.34
C LYS A 123 -9.48 -1.38 -10.94
N LYS A 124 -9.37 -1.96 -9.73
CA LYS A 124 -8.16 -2.71 -9.33
C LYS A 124 -7.90 -3.90 -10.26
N ILE A 125 -8.92 -4.68 -10.61
CA ILE A 125 -8.80 -5.78 -11.59
C ILE A 125 -8.36 -5.26 -12.96
N GLU A 126 -8.97 -4.19 -13.47
CA GLU A 126 -8.58 -3.57 -14.74
C GLU A 126 -7.13 -3.08 -14.72
N PHE A 127 -6.72 -2.44 -13.63
CA PHE A 127 -5.33 -2.06 -13.40
C PHE A 127 -4.41 -3.29 -13.38
N LEU A 128 -4.79 -4.38 -12.74
CA LEU A 128 -3.91 -5.56 -12.64
C LEU A 128 -3.78 -6.35 -13.94
N LYS A 129 -4.84 -6.39 -14.75
CA LYS A 129 -4.86 -7.10 -16.05
C LYS A 129 -3.70 -6.73 -16.97
N GLN A 130 -3.21 -5.50 -16.89
CA GLN A 130 -2.11 -5.02 -17.75
C GLN A 130 -0.77 -5.70 -17.47
N TYR A 131 -0.62 -6.38 -16.33
CA TYR A 131 0.62 -7.05 -15.95
C TYR A 131 0.63 -8.55 -16.27
N GLU A 132 -0.51 -9.10 -16.72
CA GLU A 132 -0.62 -10.47 -17.24
C GLU A 132 -0.06 -11.56 -16.29
N LEU A 133 -0.19 -11.36 -14.97
CA LEU A 133 0.22 -12.36 -13.97
C LEU A 133 -0.90 -13.37 -13.71
N ASP A 134 -0.52 -14.63 -13.51
CA ASP A 134 -1.44 -15.69 -13.06
C ASP A 134 -1.81 -15.53 -11.58
N ASN A 135 -0.88 -15.02 -10.79
CA ASN A 135 -1.03 -14.82 -9.35
C ASN A 135 -0.45 -13.46 -8.94
N TYR A 136 -1.24 -12.68 -8.21
CA TYR A 136 -0.87 -11.35 -7.71
C TYR A 136 -0.48 -11.35 -6.23
N GLY A 137 -0.55 -12.51 -5.56
CA GLY A 137 -0.31 -12.56 -4.12
C GLY A 137 -0.93 -13.77 -3.43
N PHE A 138 -1.07 -13.67 -2.11
CA PHE A 138 -1.75 -14.69 -1.33
C PHE A 138 -2.64 -14.04 -0.29
N ILE A 139 -3.86 -14.56 -0.17
CA ILE A 139 -4.81 -14.17 0.88
C ILE A 139 -4.83 -15.21 1.98
N HIS A 140 -5.06 -14.74 3.20
CA HIS A 140 -5.22 -15.56 4.38
C HIS A 140 -6.65 -15.41 4.90
N LYS A 141 -7.37 -16.53 4.96
CA LYS A 141 -8.72 -16.63 5.52
C LYS A 141 -8.71 -17.43 6.82
N ASN A 142 -9.55 -17.05 7.78
CA ASN A 142 -9.75 -17.83 8.98
C ASN A 142 -10.63 -19.08 8.71
N GLY A 143 -10.88 -19.90 9.74
CA GLY A 143 -11.69 -21.11 9.62
C GLY A 143 -13.16 -20.90 9.22
N LYS A 144 -13.65 -19.65 9.22
CA LYS A 144 -14.98 -19.26 8.73
C LYS A 144 -14.96 -18.74 7.29
N GLY A 145 -13.79 -18.63 6.67
CA GLY A 145 -13.62 -18.10 5.32
C GLY A 145 -13.47 -16.57 5.25
N GLU A 146 -13.41 -15.87 6.39
CA GLU A 146 -13.26 -14.41 6.45
C GLU A 146 -11.80 -14.01 6.18
N LEU A 147 -11.58 -12.96 5.39
CA LEU A 147 -10.25 -12.41 5.14
C LEU A 147 -9.65 -11.86 6.44
N VAL A 148 -8.43 -12.29 6.78
CA VAL A 148 -7.71 -11.87 7.99
C VAL A 148 -6.30 -11.36 7.71
N GLY A 149 -5.75 -11.62 6.52
CA GLY A 149 -4.41 -11.19 6.13
C GLY A 149 -4.19 -11.35 4.62
N GLY A 150 -3.11 -10.76 4.12
CA GLY A 150 -2.67 -11.03 2.75
C GLY A 150 -1.43 -10.25 2.36
N VAL A 151 -0.87 -10.64 1.21
CA VAL A 151 0.25 -9.99 0.57
C VAL A 151 0.00 -9.90 -0.93
N GLU A 152 0.32 -8.76 -1.53
CA GLU A 152 0.27 -8.49 -2.96
C GLU A 152 1.64 -8.06 -3.47
N TYR A 153 1.98 -8.46 -4.69
CA TYR A 153 3.21 -8.04 -5.35
C TYR A 153 2.97 -7.62 -6.81
N LEU A 154 3.94 -6.88 -7.35
CA LEU A 154 4.14 -6.68 -8.78
C LEU A 154 5.64 -6.75 -9.09
N PRO A 155 6.03 -6.97 -10.36
CA PRO A 155 7.43 -6.82 -10.78
C PRO A 155 7.94 -5.40 -10.47
N ALA A 156 9.16 -5.27 -9.94
CA ALA A 156 9.68 -3.95 -9.55
C ALA A 156 9.78 -2.97 -10.73
N LYS A 157 10.00 -3.48 -11.95
CA LYS A 157 10.07 -2.67 -13.18
C LYS A 157 8.82 -1.85 -13.49
N VAL A 158 7.65 -2.25 -12.97
CA VAL A 158 6.37 -1.53 -13.17
C VAL A 158 5.99 -0.64 -11.98
N ILE A 159 6.82 -0.63 -10.93
CA ILE A 159 6.60 0.21 -9.76
C ILE A 159 7.12 1.62 -10.07
N PRO A 160 6.37 2.69 -9.78
CA PRO A 160 6.80 4.05 -10.12
C PRO A 160 7.80 4.65 -9.11
N TYR A 161 7.96 4.05 -7.93
CA TYR A 161 8.76 4.59 -6.83
C TYR A 161 10.26 4.59 -7.14
N ASP A 162 11.02 5.44 -6.45
CA ASP A 162 12.48 5.55 -6.53
C ASP A 162 13.17 4.36 -5.83
N ILE A 163 13.09 3.17 -6.44
CA ILE A 163 13.61 1.89 -5.95
C ILE A 163 14.41 1.16 -7.06
N PRO A 164 15.16 0.10 -6.75
CA PRO A 164 15.71 -0.76 -7.80
C PRO A 164 14.62 -1.40 -8.67
N HIS A 165 14.82 -1.39 -10.00
CA HIS A 165 13.83 -1.81 -11.01
C HIS A 165 14.28 -2.99 -11.88
N ASP A 166 15.30 -3.76 -11.47
CA ASP A 166 15.78 -4.89 -12.26
C ASP A 166 14.67 -5.94 -12.50
N ASP A 167 14.73 -6.62 -13.64
CA ASP A 167 13.71 -7.61 -14.06
C ASP A 167 13.57 -8.80 -13.10
N ASP A 168 14.61 -9.09 -12.32
CA ASP A 168 14.66 -10.20 -11.36
C ASP A 168 14.20 -9.81 -9.95
N ILE A 169 13.50 -8.68 -9.81
CA ILE A 169 12.97 -8.16 -8.56
C ILE A 169 11.44 -8.14 -8.54
N ALA A 170 10.87 -8.72 -7.50
CA ALA A 170 9.47 -8.50 -7.12
C ALA A 170 9.39 -7.43 -6.04
N PHE A 171 8.32 -6.63 -6.05
CA PHE A 171 8.05 -5.62 -5.03
C PHE A 171 6.73 -5.90 -4.33
N LEU A 172 6.74 -5.95 -2.99
CA LEU A 172 5.53 -6.07 -2.18
C LEU A 172 4.76 -4.75 -2.20
N THR A 173 3.66 -4.74 -2.95
CA THR A 173 2.82 -3.55 -3.12
C THR A 173 1.83 -3.36 -1.97
N CYS A 174 1.50 -4.43 -1.25
CA CYS A 174 0.68 -4.37 -0.06
C CYS A 174 0.95 -5.59 0.83
N VAL A 175 1.13 -5.38 2.12
CA VAL A 175 1.02 -6.43 3.14
C VAL A 175 -0.01 -5.94 4.14
N TYR A 176 -1.17 -6.59 4.19
CA TYR A 176 -2.35 -6.02 4.83
C TYR A 176 -2.99 -6.96 5.83
N MET A 177 -3.72 -6.32 6.75
CA MET A 177 -4.51 -6.91 7.81
C MET A 177 -3.70 -7.77 8.79
N THR A 178 -3.75 -7.36 10.05
CA THR A 178 -3.34 -8.15 11.20
C THR A 178 -4.02 -7.55 12.42
N ASP A 179 -4.01 -8.23 13.56
CA ASP A 179 -4.59 -7.69 14.79
C ASP A 179 -3.66 -7.83 16.00
N ALA A 180 -4.16 -7.40 17.16
CA ALA A 180 -3.46 -7.46 18.42
C ALA A 180 -3.34 -8.88 19.01
N ALA A 181 -4.05 -9.87 18.44
CA ALA A 181 -4.04 -11.25 18.92
C ALA A 181 -3.09 -12.13 18.09
N TYR A 182 -3.08 -12.00 16.76
CA TYR A 182 -2.29 -12.85 15.88
C TYR A 182 -1.63 -12.10 14.72
N ASP A 183 -0.53 -12.67 14.26
CA ASP A 183 0.12 -12.34 13.00
C ASP A 183 -0.50 -13.17 11.87
N TYR A 184 -1.25 -12.49 11.00
CA TYR A 184 -1.87 -13.10 9.82
C TYR A 184 -1.08 -12.85 8.53
N LYS A 185 0.01 -12.09 8.58
CA LYS A 185 0.78 -11.63 7.42
C LYS A 185 1.93 -12.56 7.06
N SER A 186 2.56 -13.19 8.07
CA SER A 186 3.71 -14.07 7.82
C SER A 186 3.35 -15.30 6.98
N ALA A 187 2.21 -15.96 7.24
CA ALA A 187 1.82 -17.15 6.49
C ALA A 187 1.63 -16.92 4.97
N PRO A 188 0.88 -15.90 4.50
CA PRO A 188 0.78 -15.60 3.07
C PRO A 188 2.10 -15.09 2.48
N LEU A 189 2.92 -14.33 3.24
CA LEU A 189 4.26 -13.91 2.80
C LEU A 189 5.17 -15.10 2.50
N MET A 190 5.19 -16.11 3.38
CA MET A 190 5.97 -17.33 3.18
C MET A 190 5.54 -18.13 1.93
N GLU A 191 4.24 -18.19 1.62
CA GLU A 191 3.78 -18.84 0.39
C GLU A 191 4.12 -18.03 -0.85
N LEU A 192 4.07 -16.69 -0.76
CA LEU A 192 4.52 -15.81 -1.83
C LEU A 192 6.01 -16.00 -2.14
N GLU A 193 6.86 -16.05 -1.13
CA GLU A 193 8.30 -16.27 -1.29
C GLU A 193 8.60 -17.56 -2.06
N LYS A 194 7.93 -18.67 -1.72
CA LYS A 194 8.09 -19.94 -2.44
C LYS A 194 7.63 -19.84 -3.89
N TYR A 195 6.52 -19.13 -4.14
CA TYR A 195 5.99 -18.93 -5.48
C TYR A 195 6.97 -18.10 -6.34
N LEU A 196 7.56 -17.04 -5.78
CA LEU A 196 8.45 -16.14 -6.50
C LEU A 196 9.85 -16.68 -6.73
N ALA A 197 10.34 -17.62 -5.90
CA ALA A 197 11.70 -18.16 -5.99
C ALA A 197 12.03 -18.86 -7.32
N GLY A 198 11.01 -19.19 -8.13
CA GLY A 198 11.22 -19.74 -9.49
C GLY A 198 11.53 -18.69 -10.56
N GLU A 199 11.25 -17.41 -10.32
CA GLU A 199 11.29 -16.35 -11.33
C GLU A 199 12.12 -15.13 -10.89
N TYR A 200 12.08 -14.79 -9.60
CA TYR A 200 12.73 -13.62 -9.03
C TYR A 200 13.89 -14.02 -8.12
N LYS A 201 14.94 -13.20 -8.09
CA LYS A 201 16.09 -13.40 -7.17
C LYS A 201 15.92 -12.68 -5.84
N ARG A 202 15.06 -11.66 -5.80
CA ARG A 202 14.84 -10.87 -4.59
C ARG A 202 13.45 -10.25 -4.53
N ILE A 203 12.99 -10.04 -3.30
CA ILE A 203 11.78 -9.27 -2.97
C ILE A 203 12.20 -7.97 -2.30
N LEU A 204 11.62 -6.86 -2.73
CA LEU A 204 11.70 -5.57 -2.07
C LEU A 204 10.38 -5.22 -1.37
N ALA A 205 10.47 -4.49 -0.27
CA ALA A 205 9.32 -3.83 0.34
C ALA A 205 9.74 -2.51 0.98
N ILE A 206 8.76 -1.66 1.24
CA ILE A 206 8.92 -0.45 2.04
C ILE A 206 8.27 -0.67 3.40
N SER A 207 9.04 -0.49 4.47
CA SER A 207 8.58 -0.59 5.86
C SER A 207 8.71 0.75 6.57
N ASP A 208 7.87 1.00 7.58
CA ASP A 208 8.13 2.08 8.53
C ASP A 208 8.92 1.55 9.74
N GLU A 209 9.65 2.42 10.41
CA GLU A 209 10.45 2.02 11.57
C GLU A 209 9.56 1.52 12.73
N LYS A 210 8.33 2.04 12.88
CA LYS A 210 7.46 1.72 14.03
C LYS A 210 6.03 1.40 13.67
N GLY A 211 5.45 2.14 12.73
CA GLY A 211 4.07 2.00 12.28
C GLY A 211 3.90 0.91 11.24
N VAL A 212 2.64 0.68 10.87
CA VAL A 212 2.28 -0.35 9.87
C VAL A 212 2.16 0.19 8.45
N PHE A 213 2.37 1.49 8.26
CA PHE A 213 2.36 2.14 6.95
C PHE A 213 3.75 2.03 6.29
N PRO A 214 3.88 1.81 4.98
CA PRO A 214 2.82 1.41 4.07
C PRO A 214 2.52 -0.10 4.12
N ASN A 215 3.49 -0.93 4.49
CA ASN A 215 3.36 -2.40 4.46
C ASN A 215 3.61 -3.10 5.80
N GLY A 216 4.03 -2.38 6.83
CA GLY A 216 4.39 -2.97 8.11
C GLY A 216 5.60 -2.29 8.71
N ASP A 217 5.81 -2.61 9.98
CA ASP A 217 6.95 -2.13 10.74
C ASP A 217 8.24 -2.91 10.38
N LEU A 218 9.39 -2.32 10.64
CA LEU A 218 10.70 -2.89 10.32
C LEU A 218 10.96 -4.24 11.04
N ASP A 219 10.54 -4.37 12.30
CA ASP A 219 10.71 -5.61 13.07
C ASP A 219 9.96 -6.79 12.43
N PHE A 220 8.80 -6.56 11.80
CA PHE A 220 8.07 -7.58 11.04
C PHE A 220 8.91 -8.15 9.90
N PHE A 221 9.56 -7.27 9.13
CA PHE A 221 10.36 -7.67 7.98
C PHE A 221 11.65 -8.36 8.41
N ILE A 222 12.36 -7.82 9.41
CA ILE A 222 13.58 -8.43 9.95
C ILE A 222 13.28 -9.84 10.50
N SER A 223 12.19 -10.00 11.26
CA SER A 223 11.80 -11.32 11.81
C SER A 223 11.39 -12.32 10.72
N ASN A 224 10.95 -11.84 9.56
CA ASN A 224 10.70 -12.66 8.37
C ASN A 224 11.94 -12.82 7.46
N GLY A 225 13.12 -12.40 7.90
CA GLY A 225 14.38 -12.64 7.19
C GLY A 225 14.71 -11.64 6.08
N PHE A 226 14.06 -10.48 6.07
CA PHE A 226 14.48 -9.36 5.25
C PHE A 226 15.69 -8.65 5.88
N GLN A 227 16.54 -8.10 5.04
CA GLN A 227 17.63 -7.21 5.39
C GLN A 227 17.15 -5.75 5.26
N ASP A 228 17.51 -4.91 6.21
CA ASP A 228 17.35 -3.45 6.14
C ASP A 228 18.44 -2.85 5.24
N GLU A 229 18.04 -2.20 4.16
CA GLU A 229 18.94 -1.48 3.24
C GLU A 229 19.09 0.01 3.63
N GLY A 230 18.41 0.44 4.69
CA GLY A 230 18.50 1.76 5.27
C GLY A 230 17.30 2.66 4.97
N VAL A 231 17.36 3.85 5.57
CA VAL A 231 16.31 4.87 5.46
C VAL A 231 16.30 5.48 4.07
N ILE A 232 15.12 5.49 3.45
CA ILE A 232 14.89 6.10 2.12
C ILE A 232 14.06 7.39 2.20
N PHE A 233 13.33 7.58 3.29
CA PHE A 233 12.50 8.76 3.51
C PHE A 233 12.21 8.95 4.99
N GLU A 234 12.15 10.21 5.43
CA GLU A 234 11.76 10.58 6.79
C GLU A 234 10.87 11.81 6.74
N ASP A 235 9.73 11.73 7.41
CA ASP A 235 8.89 12.85 7.80
C ASP A 235 8.86 12.85 9.34
N GLU A 236 9.58 13.79 9.95
CA GLU A 236 9.89 13.83 11.39
C GLU A 236 8.66 13.62 12.30
N ASN A 237 7.47 13.99 11.83
CA ASN A 237 6.25 13.92 12.61
C ASN A 237 5.33 12.75 12.25
N TYR A 238 5.70 11.92 11.26
CA TYR A 238 4.82 10.86 10.76
C TYR A 238 5.50 9.50 10.60
N CYS A 239 6.55 9.39 9.78
CA CYS A 239 7.16 8.10 9.45
C CYS A 239 8.64 8.21 9.15
N ARG A 240 9.34 7.09 9.33
CA ARG A 240 10.73 6.88 8.92
C ARG A 240 10.77 5.59 8.14
N LEU A 241 10.80 5.72 6.81
CA LEU A 241 10.63 4.61 5.88
C LEU A 241 11.99 4.01 5.51
N HIS A 242 12.04 2.69 5.55
CA HIS A 242 13.18 1.87 5.18
C HIS A 242 12.87 1.08 3.91
N LEU A 243 13.89 0.91 3.07
CA LEU A 243 13.87 -0.12 2.05
C LEU A 243 14.34 -1.42 2.69
N VAL A 244 13.57 -2.49 2.51
CA VAL A 244 13.96 -3.83 2.97
C VAL A 244 14.02 -4.79 1.79
N THR A 245 14.96 -5.72 1.83
CA THR A 245 15.15 -6.73 0.77
C THR A 245 15.25 -8.13 1.34
N LYS A 246 14.77 -9.13 0.60
CA LYS A 246 15.02 -10.53 0.89
C LYS A 246 15.46 -11.26 -0.37
N LYS A 247 16.53 -12.04 -0.27
CA LYS A 247 16.96 -12.94 -1.35
C LYS A 247 16.06 -14.18 -1.34
N LEU A 248 15.68 -14.63 -2.53
CA LEU A 248 14.87 -15.83 -2.74
C LEU A 248 15.72 -17.04 -3.09
#